data_AF-A0AAV2II10-F1
#
_entry.id   AF-A0AAV2II10-F1
#
_cell.length_a   1.000
_cell.length_b   1.000
_cell.length_c   1.000
_cell.angle_alpha   90.00
_cell.angle_beta   90.00
_cell.angle_gamma   90.00
#
_symmetry.space_group_name_H-M   'P 1'
#
loop_
_entity.id
_entity.type
_entity.pdbx_description
1 polymer ?
#
loop_
_entity_poly.entity_id
_entity_poly.type
_entity_poly.pdbx_seq_one_letter_code
_entity_poly.pdbx_strand_id
1 'polypeptide(L)'
;MASAVDYNQTADDHQSLLVLVRHTGSQLPIQSFNRAFEKVSRVDRIYVQGQKRNITIKYRKSYSPDFNSWGDFQGHRKVLGLITLGKCQDHDEFGDIFTSYKSIKEEYASTIINSRLIVFGMNTDGRPHSNSLTKESSGSEIVFYPSLETSNDLEERIKEFVTSLYYVLEGKRLDRSFERNDKLSLLCAPFEKKDYVGVDTDTNRSFRKKCMGRLRKHLGDLCLQAAMPGEAVLHYNTALDLLRSVNDFLWMGGCFEGLACAAVILGYPRMSPIGLKRNLSFQTTNSSALPDTKSRTGKLKNHYANGLDVLPEGSSSGGVNTDDVVEKYKEAITLYSKFKNAAVVEMEACLKACRFLIVQHKYLEASDFLQNVVYINPSSLEDDRIQRYITLSSLYSEIGFRRKAAFFRRVCGMHCVAPDSSPSWSQCYELLLQSLEGYNLSINPKEMDRDHPAGWPVLQYRVLHELVYSARRMSNPQIAVRHMTLTVDSMLPHLNVTDQREAIASLSNLTQKCPGNPQPIALDTGLILPPVPLLSLPTVRSFRLLPPSPHLQASKLDLSDVESSSGVFIYTPLVLSNKTANESRPDFKWVSGDVCEATLQLVNPLADDLKIFYMVIFDQ
;
A
#
# COMPACT_ATOMS: atom_id res chain seq x y z
N MET A 1 14.15 -15.03 21.05
CA MET A 1 13.87 -14.63 19.67
C MET A 1 13.00 -13.41 19.71
N ALA A 2 13.39 -12.38 18.98
CA ALA A 2 12.55 -11.23 18.70
C ALA A 2 11.43 -11.67 17.75
N SER A 3 10.18 -11.45 18.12
CA SER A 3 9.05 -11.69 17.22
C SER A 3 8.93 -10.51 16.26
N ALA A 4 8.73 -10.79 14.98
CA ALA A 4 8.44 -9.77 13.98
C ALA A 4 7.03 -9.17 14.18
N VAL A 5 6.79 -8.00 13.62
CA VAL A 5 5.49 -7.28 13.62
C VAL A 5 4.73 -7.58 12.33
N ASP A 6 3.46 -8.01 12.39
CA ASP A 6 2.63 -8.12 11.17
C ASP A 6 1.99 -6.74 10.87
N TYR A 7 2.74 -5.92 10.13
CA TYR A 7 2.31 -4.59 9.73
C TYR A 7 0.99 -4.59 8.93
N ASN A 8 0.58 -5.72 8.35
CA ASN A 8 -0.62 -5.84 7.53
C ASN A 8 -1.83 -6.38 8.31
N GLN A 9 -1.72 -6.57 9.62
CA GLN A 9 -2.81 -7.12 10.42
C GLN A 9 -3.98 -6.12 10.58
N THR A 10 -5.20 -6.62 10.51
CA THR A 10 -6.45 -5.84 10.61
C THR A 10 -7.41 -6.45 11.64
N ALA A 11 -8.46 -5.74 12.02
CA ALA A 11 -9.49 -6.27 12.92
C ALA A 11 -10.17 -7.53 12.35
N ASP A 12 -10.40 -7.57 11.03
CA ASP A 12 -10.98 -8.73 10.34
C ASP A 12 -10.16 -10.01 10.46
N ASP A 13 -8.85 -9.89 10.69
CA ASP A 13 -8.01 -11.08 10.83
C ASP A 13 -8.43 -11.90 12.05
N HIS A 14 -8.97 -11.26 13.10
CA HIS A 14 -9.45 -11.92 14.31
C HIS A 14 -10.62 -12.89 14.05
N GLN A 15 -11.40 -12.70 12.97
CA GLN A 15 -12.47 -13.62 12.57
C GLN A 15 -12.07 -14.62 11.48
N SER A 16 -10.81 -14.61 11.06
CA SER A 16 -10.35 -15.41 9.92
C SER A 16 -9.66 -16.70 10.35
N LEU A 17 -9.86 -17.77 9.57
CA LEU A 17 -9.06 -18.98 9.63
C LEU A 17 -7.80 -18.80 8.78
N LEU A 18 -6.63 -18.87 9.40
CA LEU A 18 -5.35 -18.71 8.70
C LEU A 18 -4.94 -20.02 8.03
N VAL A 19 -4.75 -19.97 6.71
CA VAL A 19 -4.28 -21.09 5.88
C VAL A 19 -2.99 -20.69 5.18
N LEU A 20 -1.94 -21.48 5.40
CA LEU A 20 -0.65 -21.30 4.75
C LEU A 20 -0.64 -22.07 3.41
N VAL A 21 -0.27 -21.38 2.32
CA VAL A 21 -0.15 -21.96 0.98
C VAL A 21 1.31 -21.89 0.53
N ARG A 22 1.99 -23.03 0.42
CA ARG A 22 3.42 -23.09 0.13
C ARG A 22 3.71 -23.73 -1.23
N HIS A 23 4.72 -23.19 -1.89
CA HIS A 23 5.31 -23.78 -3.07
C HIS A 23 6.27 -24.91 -2.65
N THR A 24 6.23 -26.03 -3.35
CA THR A 24 7.07 -27.21 -3.08
C THR A 24 7.58 -27.81 -4.38
N GLY A 25 8.83 -28.26 -4.40
CA GLY A 25 9.51 -28.80 -5.58
C GLY A 25 10.03 -27.72 -6.54
N SER A 26 10.86 -28.12 -7.51
CA SER A 26 11.52 -27.21 -8.45
C SER A 26 10.74 -27.01 -9.76
N GLN A 27 9.87 -27.95 -10.13
CA GLN A 27 9.24 -28.01 -11.45
C GLN A 27 8.04 -27.08 -11.64
N LEU A 28 7.47 -26.52 -10.57
CA LEU A 28 6.34 -25.61 -10.66
C LEU A 28 6.85 -24.17 -10.81
N PRO A 29 6.68 -23.49 -11.96
CA PRO A 29 7.14 -22.11 -12.12
C PRO A 29 6.40 -21.16 -11.19
N ILE A 30 7.05 -20.07 -10.76
CA ILE A 30 6.47 -19.09 -9.82
C ILE A 30 5.17 -18.45 -10.35
N GLN A 31 5.07 -18.23 -11.67
CA GLN A 31 3.86 -17.70 -12.30
C GLN A 31 2.69 -18.69 -12.19
N SER A 32 2.94 -19.98 -12.40
CA SER A 32 1.94 -21.04 -12.24
C SER A 32 1.53 -21.22 -10.78
N PHE A 33 2.49 -21.11 -9.85
CA PHE A 33 2.19 -21.08 -8.42
C PHE A 33 1.28 -19.90 -8.05
N ASN A 34 1.55 -18.70 -8.57
CA ASN A 34 0.70 -17.53 -8.32
C ASN A 34 -0.73 -17.74 -8.86
N ARG A 35 -0.89 -18.29 -10.07
CA ARG A 35 -2.21 -18.65 -10.63
C ARG A 35 -2.94 -19.71 -9.79
N ALA A 36 -2.22 -20.72 -9.31
CA ALA A 36 -2.78 -21.75 -8.44
C ALA A 36 -3.18 -21.20 -7.07
N PHE A 37 -2.34 -20.35 -6.48
CA PHE A 37 -2.62 -19.64 -5.24
C PHE A 37 -3.87 -18.78 -5.36
N GLU A 38 -4.02 -18.01 -6.45
CA GLU A 38 -5.22 -17.21 -6.71
C GLU A 38 -6.46 -18.08 -6.80
N LYS A 39 -6.39 -19.22 -7.50
CA LYS A 39 -7.51 -20.16 -7.61
C LYS A 39 -7.91 -20.76 -6.25
N VAL A 40 -6.95 -21.15 -5.42
CA VAL A 40 -7.20 -21.59 -4.03
C VAL A 40 -7.82 -20.47 -3.20
N SER A 41 -7.29 -19.25 -3.34
CA SER A 41 -7.69 -18.10 -2.53
C SER A 41 -9.06 -17.51 -2.92
N ARG A 42 -9.67 -17.96 -4.01
CA ARG A 42 -11.07 -17.62 -4.35
C ARG A 42 -12.07 -18.13 -3.32
N VAL A 43 -11.72 -19.19 -2.59
CA VAL A 43 -12.52 -19.69 -1.47
C VAL A 43 -12.15 -18.92 -0.21
N ASP A 44 -12.37 -17.62 -0.21
CA ASP A 44 -12.11 -16.74 0.93
C ASP A 44 -13.22 -16.77 1.98
N ARG A 45 -14.38 -17.36 1.63
CA ARG A 45 -15.57 -17.47 2.45
C ARG A 45 -16.32 -18.78 2.20
N ILE A 46 -16.82 -19.38 3.28
CA ILE A 46 -17.74 -20.53 3.20
C ILE A 46 -19.00 -20.30 4.04
N TYR A 47 -20.16 -20.67 3.49
CA TYR A 47 -21.42 -20.66 4.25
C TYR A 47 -21.65 -22.05 4.84
N VAL A 48 -21.71 -22.14 6.17
CA VAL A 48 -21.99 -23.37 6.89
C VAL A 48 -23.49 -23.48 7.12
N GLN A 49 -24.18 -24.27 6.29
CA GLN A 49 -25.65 -24.36 6.27
C GLN A 49 -26.28 -24.66 7.63
N GLY A 50 -25.71 -25.62 8.38
CA GLY A 50 -26.27 -26.01 9.69
C GLY A 50 -26.21 -24.91 10.76
N GLN A 51 -25.24 -23.99 10.66
CA GLN A 51 -25.03 -22.92 11.64
C GLN A 51 -25.49 -21.55 11.13
N LYS A 52 -25.80 -21.45 9.82
CA LYS A 52 -26.12 -20.21 9.11
C LYS A 52 -25.03 -19.13 9.26
N ARG A 53 -23.76 -19.52 9.27
CA ARG A 53 -22.60 -18.62 9.45
C ARG A 53 -21.73 -18.57 8.19
N ASN A 54 -21.15 -17.40 7.94
CA ASN A 54 -20.13 -17.20 6.89
C ASN A 54 -18.75 -17.17 7.54
N ILE A 55 -17.97 -18.23 7.33
CA ILE A 55 -16.61 -18.35 7.86
C ILE A 55 -15.65 -17.71 6.86
N THR A 56 -14.72 -16.89 7.35
CA THR A 56 -13.73 -16.17 6.54
C THR A 56 -12.38 -16.86 6.62
N ILE A 57 -11.66 -16.90 5.50
CA ILE A 57 -10.37 -17.58 5.37
C ILE A 57 -9.34 -16.56 4.90
N LYS A 58 -8.16 -16.58 5.53
CA LYS A 58 -7.01 -15.78 5.15
C LYS A 58 -5.90 -16.68 4.66
N TYR A 59 -5.56 -16.56 3.38
CA TYR A 59 -4.45 -17.29 2.78
C TYR A 59 -3.16 -16.46 2.82
N ARG A 60 -2.03 -17.09 3.19
CA ARG A 60 -0.69 -16.48 3.13
C ARG A 60 0.27 -17.39 2.36
N LYS A 61 1.12 -16.80 1.51
CA LYS A 61 2.20 -17.53 0.78
C LYS A 61 3.43 -17.81 1.64
N SER A 62 3.67 -16.93 2.61
CA SER A 62 4.75 -17.01 3.58
C SER A 62 4.21 -16.50 4.92
N TYR A 63 4.59 -17.18 5.98
CA TYR A 63 4.25 -16.85 7.36
C TYR A 63 5.36 -17.41 8.24
N SER A 64 5.91 -16.61 9.16
CA SER A 64 6.96 -17.09 10.07
C SER A 64 6.37 -17.88 11.24
N PRO A 65 7.04 -18.95 11.72
CA PRO A 65 6.69 -19.63 12.97
C PRO A 65 6.67 -18.70 14.19
N ASP A 66 7.45 -17.62 14.16
CA ASP A 66 7.48 -16.65 15.26
C ASP A 66 6.11 -16.00 15.47
N PHE A 67 5.38 -15.69 14.39
CA PHE A 67 4.01 -15.20 14.50
C PHE A 67 3.08 -16.28 15.06
N ASN A 68 3.26 -17.54 14.63
CA ASN A 68 2.47 -18.68 15.10
C ASN A 68 2.64 -18.91 16.62
N SER A 69 3.82 -18.60 17.16
CA SER A 69 4.12 -18.76 18.60
C SER A 69 3.22 -17.94 19.52
N TRP A 70 2.69 -16.80 19.03
CA TRP A 70 1.73 -15.96 19.74
C TRP A 70 0.29 -16.49 19.69
N GLY A 71 0.06 -17.62 19.02
CA GLY A 71 -1.28 -18.14 18.75
C GLY A 71 -2.12 -18.41 20.00
N ASP A 72 -1.52 -18.83 21.12
CA ASP A 72 -2.26 -19.02 22.38
C ASP A 72 -2.76 -17.69 22.96
N PHE A 73 -2.00 -16.61 22.74
CA PHE A 73 -2.37 -15.26 23.14
C PHE A 73 -3.34 -14.60 22.15
N GLN A 74 -3.19 -14.82 20.84
CA GLN A 74 -4.02 -14.26 19.77
C GLN A 74 -4.39 -15.37 18.77
N GLY A 75 -5.62 -15.91 18.90
CA GLY A 75 -6.05 -17.12 18.17
C GLY A 75 -5.92 -17.06 16.65
N HIS A 76 -6.11 -15.86 16.04
CA HIS A 76 -6.00 -15.67 14.59
C HIS A 76 -4.59 -15.81 14.01
N ARG A 77 -3.57 -15.83 14.86
CA ARG A 77 -2.19 -16.08 14.43
C ARG A 77 -1.86 -17.55 14.21
N LYS A 78 -2.71 -18.46 14.71
CA LYS A 78 -2.50 -19.91 14.55
C LYS A 78 -2.70 -20.30 13.10
N VAL A 79 -1.69 -20.89 12.48
CA VAL A 79 -1.84 -21.56 11.18
C VAL A 79 -2.69 -22.81 11.42
N LEU A 80 -3.94 -22.78 10.95
CA LEU A 80 -4.90 -23.87 11.15
C LEU A 80 -4.89 -24.85 9.98
N GLY A 81 -4.59 -24.36 8.77
CA GLY A 81 -4.54 -25.17 7.56
C GLY A 81 -3.23 -25.02 6.81
N LEU A 82 -2.75 -26.11 6.21
CA LEU A 82 -1.61 -26.11 5.28
C LEU A 82 -2.03 -26.64 3.92
N ILE A 83 -1.72 -25.90 2.86
CA ILE A 83 -1.84 -26.35 1.48
C ILE A 83 -0.47 -26.23 0.82
N THR A 84 0.07 -27.32 0.29
CA THR A 84 1.28 -27.28 -0.53
C THR A 84 0.94 -27.52 -1.99
N LEU A 85 1.62 -26.79 -2.88
CA LEU A 85 1.42 -26.84 -4.32
C LEU A 85 2.74 -27.23 -4.97
N GLY A 86 2.76 -28.38 -5.64
CA GLY A 86 3.91 -28.88 -6.38
C GLY A 86 3.56 -29.35 -7.78
N LYS A 87 4.58 -29.57 -8.60
CA LYS A 87 4.46 -30.21 -9.91
C LYS A 87 5.51 -31.30 -10.02
N CYS A 88 5.17 -32.48 -10.52
CA CYS A 88 6.13 -33.55 -10.78
C CYS A 88 5.82 -34.30 -12.08
N GLN A 89 6.82 -34.98 -12.61
CA GLN A 89 6.72 -35.83 -13.81
C GLN A 89 7.00 -37.30 -13.48
N ASP A 90 7.82 -37.56 -12.46
CA ASP A 90 8.20 -38.90 -12.01
C ASP A 90 8.12 -39.07 -10.47
N HIS A 91 8.32 -40.31 -10.02
CA HIS A 91 8.20 -40.69 -8.60
C HIS A 91 9.28 -40.06 -7.71
N ASP A 92 10.46 -39.79 -8.24
CA ASP A 92 11.58 -39.22 -7.48
C ASP A 92 11.29 -37.75 -7.15
N GLU A 93 10.84 -36.97 -8.15
CA GLU A 93 10.38 -35.60 -7.95
C GLU A 93 9.19 -35.51 -6.97
N PHE A 94 8.27 -36.47 -7.03
CA PHE A 94 7.19 -36.56 -6.05
C PHE A 94 7.73 -36.83 -4.63
N GLY A 95 8.74 -37.70 -4.49
CA GLY A 95 9.41 -37.97 -3.22
C GLY A 95 10.00 -36.71 -2.59
N ASP A 96 10.63 -35.86 -3.39
CA ASP A 96 11.17 -34.57 -2.96
C ASP A 96 10.06 -33.61 -2.50
N ILE A 97 8.98 -33.50 -3.29
CA ILE A 97 7.80 -32.68 -2.95
C ILE A 97 7.17 -33.16 -1.65
N PHE A 98 7.01 -34.47 -1.47
CA PHE A 98 6.39 -35.06 -0.30
C PHE A 98 7.25 -34.86 0.96
N THR A 99 8.57 -34.97 0.83
CA THR A 99 9.52 -34.68 1.91
C THR A 99 9.46 -33.20 2.32
N SER A 100 9.42 -32.30 1.34
CA SER A 100 9.24 -30.86 1.59
C SER A 100 7.90 -30.55 2.27
N TYR A 101 6.81 -31.17 1.83
CA TYR A 101 5.49 -31.06 2.47
C TYR A 101 5.52 -31.51 3.93
N LYS A 102 6.10 -32.68 4.23
CA LYS A 102 6.23 -33.18 5.59
C LYS A 102 7.05 -32.24 6.47
N SER A 103 8.16 -31.71 5.96
CA SER A 103 9.00 -30.76 6.70
C SER A 103 8.24 -29.48 7.06
N ILE A 104 7.46 -28.93 6.13
CA ILE A 104 6.62 -27.74 6.40
C ILE A 104 5.47 -28.08 7.35
N LYS A 105 4.84 -29.26 7.22
CA LYS A 105 3.78 -29.70 8.14
C LYS A 105 4.29 -29.80 9.57
N GLU A 106 5.50 -30.31 9.77
CA GLU A 106 6.14 -30.44 11.08
C GLU A 106 6.40 -29.09 11.74
N GLU A 107 6.83 -28.09 10.96
CA GLU A 107 7.10 -26.72 11.44
C GLU A 107 5.88 -26.07 12.14
N TYR A 108 4.65 -26.43 11.72
CA TYR A 108 3.39 -25.91 12.27
C TYR A 108 2.53 -26.98 12.94
N ALA A 109 3.08 -28.14 13.27
CA ALA A 109 2.33 -29.30 13.78
C ALA A 109 1.53 -29.00 15.07
N SER A 110 2.00 -28.04 15.88
CA SER A 110 1.31 -27.61 17.11
C SER A 110 -0.05 -26.93 16.89
N THR A 111 -0.31 -26.41 15.69
CA THR A 111 -1.53 -25.62 15.40
C THR A 111 -2.33 -26.13 14.21
N ILE A 112 -1.70 -26.84 13.26
CA ILE A 112 -2.37 -27.39 12.09
C ILE A 112 -3.49 -28.35 12.53
N ILE A 113 -4.68 -28.11 11.97
CA ILE A 113 -5.85 -28.98 12.10
C ILE A 113 -5.92 -29.94 10.91
N ASN A 114 -5.68 -29.43 9.70
CA ASN A 114 -5.72 -30.23 8.47
C ASN A 114 -4.67 -29.73 7.48
N SER A 115 -4.16 -30.63 6.65
CA SER A 115 -3.18 -30.31 5.60
C SER A 115 -3.50 -31.05 4.30
N ARG A 116 -3.22 -30.39 3.16
CA ARG A 116 -3.41 -30.95 1.82
C ARG A 116 -2.18 -30.68 0.95
N LEU A 117 -1.65 -31.74 0.34
CA LEU A 117 -0.66 -31.65 -0.72
C LEU A 117 -1.37 -31.76 -2.08
N ILE A 118 -1.29 -30.72 -2.88
CA ILE A 118 -1.86 -30.67 -4.23
C ILE A 118 -0.71 -30.72 -5.24
N VAL A 119 -0.75 -31.74 -6.10
CA VAL A 119 0.30 -32.01 -7.06
C VAL A 119 -0.27 -31.93 -8.46
N PHE A 120 0.36 -31.09 -9.30
CA PHE A 120 0.08 -31.01 -10.71
C PHE A 120 1.00 -31.92 -11.51
N GLY A 121 0.48 -32.47 -12.61
CA GLY A 121 1.18 -33.46 -13.39
C GLY A 121 0.78 -34.87 -13.02
N MET A 122 1.52 -35.81 -13.58
CA MET A 122 1.20 -37.24 -13.71
C MET A 122 -0.12 -37.43 -14.53
N ASN A 123 -0.38 -38.44 -15.36
CA ASN A 123 0.40 -39.63 -15.67
C ASN A 123 0.15 -40.17 -17.10
N THR A 124 1.12 -40.86 -17.72
CA THR A 124 0.84 -41.89 -18.75
C THR A 124 1.53 -43.24 -18.55
N ASP A 125 2.42 -43.42 -17.55
CA ASP A 125 2.58 -44.70 -16.80
C ASP A 125 3.47 -44.66 -15.53
N GLY A 126 4.07 -43.52 -15.12
CA GLY A 126 4.69 -43.31 -13.77
C GLY A 126 3.76 -42.88 -12.61
N ARG A 127 2.63 -43.60 -12.43
CA ARG A 127 1.41 -43.45 -11.57
C ARG A 127 1.38 -42.38 -10.43
N PRO A 128 0.60 -41.26 -10.42
CA PRO A 128 -0.82 -41.36 -10.08
C PRO A 128 -1.75 -40.33 -10.78
N HIS A 129 -2.90 -40.83 -11.22
CA HIS A 129 -4.19 -40.12 -11.26
C HIS A 129 -5.32 -41.12 -11.01
N SER A 130 -5.39 -41.69 -9.79
CA SER A 130 -6.68 -41.98 -9.12
C SER A 130 -6.51 -42.18 -7.60
N ASN A 131 -7.12 -41.24 -6.87
CA ASN A 131 -7.93 -41.29 -5.65
C ASN A 131 -7.53 -41.92 -4.31
N SER A 132 -6.44 -42.67 -4.12
CA SER A 132 -5.86 -42.95 -2.77
C SER A 132 -4.80 -44.04 -2.87
N LEU A 133 -3.52 -43.68 -2.98
CA LEU A 133 -2.43 -44.66 -2.95
C LEU A 133 -1.23 -44.14 -2.17
N THR A 134 -1.29 -44.24 -0.84
CA THR A 134 -0.27 -44.93 -0.03
C THR A 134 -1.00 -45.56 1.16
N LYS A 135 -0.72 -46.83 1.50
CA LYS A 135 -1.30 -47.48 2.69
C LYS A 135 -0.89 -46.82 4.03
N GLU A 136 -0.07 -45.77 3.97
CA GLU A 136 0.52 -45.09 5.12
C GLU A 136 0.03 -43.64 5.32
N SER A 137 -0.82 -43.12 4.44
CA SER A 137 -1.49 -41.84 4.67
C SER A 137 -2.95 -41.90 4.21
N SER A 138 -3.87 -41.45 5.06
CA SER A 138 -5.29 -41.30 4.71
C SER A 138 -5.39 -40.57 3.36
N GLY A 139 -5.83 -41.26 2.30
CA GLY A 139 -5.80 -40.78 0.91
C GLY A 139 -6.48 -39.44 0.62
N SER A 140 -7.09 -38.81 1.64
CA SER A 140 -7.54 -37.42 1.61
C SER A 140 -6.42 -36.39 1.66
N GLU A 141 -5.23 -36.66 2.20
CA GLU A 141 -4.19 -35.61 2.34
C GLU A 141 -3.54 -35.21 1.01
N ILE A 142 -3.52 -36.08 -0.01
CA ILE A 142 -2.80 -35.84 -1.26
C ILE A 142 -3.79 -35.84 -2.43
N VAL A 143 -3.75 -34.80 -3.27
CA VAL A 143 -4.63 -34.60 -4.42
C VAL A 143 -3.80 -34.37 -5.67
N PHE A 144 -4.10 -35.11 -6.72
CA PHE A 144 -3.38 -35.03 -7.99
C PHE A 144 -4.28 -34.45 -9.10
N TYR A 145 -3.72 -33.57 -9.93
CA TYR A 145 -4.36 -33.00 -11.12
C TYR A 145 -3.45 -33.05 -12.34
N PRO A 146 -3.94 -33.34 -13.55
CA PRO A 146 -3.07 -33.37 -14.75
C PRO A 146 -2.38 -32.02 -15.01
N SER A 147 -3.12 -30.95 -14.80
CA SER A 147 -2.66 -29.57 -14.92
C SER A 147 -3.53 -28.65 -14.06
N LEU A 148 -3.12 -27.39 -13.92
CA LEU A 148 -3.92 -26.38 -13.23
C LEU A 148 -5.23 -26.10 -13.98
N GLU A 149 -5.20 -26.11 -15.32
CA GLU A 149 -6.34 -25.87 -16.18
C GLU A 149 -7.42 -26.95 -16.04
N THR A 150 -7.03 -28.20 -15.79
CA THR A 150 -7.94 -29.34 -15.65
C THR A 150 -8.49 -29.54 -14.23
N SER A 151 -8.14 -28.68 -13.26
CA SER A 151 -8.52 -28.83 -11.84
C SER A 151 -9.90 -28.23 -11.52
N ASN A 152 -10.97 -28.71 -12.16
CA ASN A 152 -12.30 -28.09 -12.09
C ASN A 152 -12.96 -28.17 -10.70
N ASP A 153 -12.73 -29.26 -9.97
CA ASP A 153 -13.26 -29.54 -8.62
C ASP A 153 -12.37 -28.98 -7.49
N LEU A 154 -11.25 -28.31 -7.83
CA LEU A 154 -10.32 -27.78 -6.82
C LEU A 154 -11.01 -26.85 -5.82
N GLU A 155 -11.85 -25.92 -6.29
CA GLU A 155 -12.56 -24.99 -5.40
C GLU A 155 -13.52 -25.72 -4.45
N GLU A 156 -14.17 -26.81 -4.91
CA GLU A 156 -15.03 -27.65 -4.08
C GLU A 156 -14.23 -28.40 -3.01
N ARG A 157 -13.08 -28.99 -3.38
CA ARG A 157 -12.17 -29.62 -2.42
C ARG A 157 -11.59 -28.65 -1.40
N ILE A 158 -11.32 -27.41 -1.80
CA ILE A 158 -10.91 -26.37 -0.85
C ILE A 158 -12.05 -26.01 0.10
N LYS A 159 -13.32 -25.95 -0.38
CA LYS A 159 -14.48 -25.76 0.51
C LYS A 159 -14.62 -26.89 1.52
N GLU A 160 -14.46 -28.14 1.12
CA GLU A 160 -14.44 -29.30 2.03
C GLU A 160 -13.31 -29.20 3.06
N PHE A 161 -12.10 -28.88 2.60
CA PHE A 161 -10.93 -28.68 3.45
C PHE A 161 -11.19 -27.61 4.51
N VAL A 162 -11.65 -26.42 4.12
CA VAL A 162 -11.97 -25.33 5.06
C VAL A 162 -13.11 -25.72 6.00
N THR A 163 -14.13 -26.42 5.49
CA THR A 163 -15.25 -26.91 6.31
C THR A 163 -14.77 -27.85 7.41
N SER A 164 -13.78 -28.71 7.12
CA SER A 164 -13.17 -29.57 8.13
C SER A 164 -12.41 -28.78 9.20
N LEU A 165 -11.70 -27.69 8.82
CA LEU A 165 -11.05 -26.80 9.78
C LEU A 165 -12.06 -26.18 10.73
N TYR A 166 -13.17 -25.69 10.16
CA TYR A 166 -14.26 -25.09 10.93
C TYR A 166 -14.85 -26.06 11.95
N TYR A 167 -15.18 -27.30 11.58
CA TYR A 167 -15.82 -28.24 12.51
C TYR A 167 -14.92 -28.63 13.69
N VAL A 168 -13.61 -28.77 13.46
CA VAL A 168 -12.67 -29.01 14.57
C VAL A 168 -12.57 -27.78 15.47
N LEU A 169 -12.54 -26.56 14.89
CA LEU A 169 -12.55 -25.32 15.66
C LEU A 169 -13.83 -25.15 16.48
N GLU A 170 -14.99 -25.41 15.88
CA GLU A 170 -16.30 -25.36 16.55
C GLU A 170 -16.37 -26.41 17.67
N GLY A 171 -15.81 -27.61 17.46
CA GLY A 171 -15.66 -28.62 18.49
C GLY A 171 -14.84 -28.13 19.68
N LYS A 172 -13.68 -27.49 19.44
CA LYS A 172 -12.86 -26.87 20.50
C LYS A 172 -13.58 -25.75 21.24
N ARG A 173 -14.40 -24.97 20.53
CA ARG A 173 -15.20 -23.88 21.13
C ARG A 173 -16.31 -24.41 22.04
N LEU A 174 -16.92 -25.53 21.67
CA LEU A 174 -17.99 -26.18 22.43
C LEU A 174 -17.48 -27.09 23.55
N ASP A 175 -16.19 -27.41 23.57
CA ASP A 175 -15.61 -28.27 24.60
C ASP A 175 -15.71 -27.61 25.98
N ARG A 176 -16.45 -28.24 26.90
CA ARG A 176 -16.61 -27.82 28.30
C ARG A 176 -15.80 -28.68 29.27
N SER A 177 -14.91 -29.53 28.77
CA SER A 177 -14.06 -30.41 29.60
C SER A 177 -13.30 -29.63 30.68
N PHE A 178 -12.90 -28.39 30.38
CA PHE A 178 -12.22 -27.49 31.30
C PHE A 178 -13.06 -27.10 32.54
N GLU A 179 -14.38 -27.13 32.47
CA GLU A 179 -15.24 -26.81 33.63
C GLU A 179 -15.21 -27.93 34.68
N ARG A 180 -14.85 -29.15 34.25
CA ARG A 180 -14.78 -30.35 35.09
C ARG A 180 -13.35 -30.78 35.42
N ASN A 181 -12.35 -30.21 34.76
CA ASN A 181 -10.96 -30.62 34.92
C ASN A 181 -10.33 -29.91 36.13
N ASP A 182 -9.73 -30.68 37.03
CA ASP A 182 -9.01 -30.14 38.18
C ASP A 182 -7.68 -29.50 37.78
N LYS A 183 -7.07 -29.94 36.67
CA LYS A 183 -5.83 -29.37 36.11
C LYS A 183 -6.12 -28.54 34.86
N LEU A 184 -6.17 -27.22 35.03
CA LEU A 184 -6.34 -26.28 33.92
C LEU A 184 -5.00 -26.00 33.24
N SER A 185 -4.97 -26.12 31.91
CA SER A 185 -3.81 -25.70 31.11
C SER A 185 -3.67 -24.18 31.13
N LEU A 186 -2.48 -23.68 31.46
CA LEU A 186 -2.16 -22.26 31.38
C LEU A 186 -1.76 -21.90 29.94
N LEU A 187 -2.56 -21.05 29.31
CA LEU A 187 -2.18 -20.41 28.05
C LEU A 187 -1.16 -19.29 28.33
N CYS A 188 -0.13 -19.18 27.50
CA CYS A 188 0.98 -18.24 27.69
C CYS A 188 1.33 -17.51 26.39
N ALA A 189 1.65 -16.21 26.50
CA ALA A 189 2.38 -15.53 25.45
C ALA A 189 3.81 -16.11 25.33
N PRO A 190 4.51 -15.94 24.18
CA PRO A 190 5.80 -16.61 23.94
C PRO A 190 6.86 -16.34 25.01
N PHE A 191 6.90 -15.11 25.52
CA PHE A 191 7.88 -14.70 26.53
C PHE A 191 7.51 -15.15 27.96
N GLU A 192 6.24 -15.46 28.23
CA GLU A 192 5.78 -15.91 29.55
C GLU A 192 6.13 -17.37 29.84
N LYS A 193 6.36 -18.20 28.81
CA LYS A 193 6.57 -19.66 28.97
C LYS A 193 7.69 -20.00 29.95
N LYS A 194 8.73 -19.17 30.03
CA LYS A 194 9.88 -19.38 30.92
C LYS A 194 9.58 -19.06 32.38
N ASP A 195 8.64 -18.15 32.63
CA ASP A 195 8.35 -17.62 33.97
C ASP A 195 7.57 -18.63 34.84
N TYR A 196 6.99 -19.67 34.21
CA TYR A 196 6.15 -20.67 34.87
C TYR A 196 6.77 -22.07 34.94
N VAL A 197 8.04 -22.22 34.54
CA VAL A 197 8.76 -23.49 34.69
C VAL A 197 9.10 -23.72 36.16
N GLY A 198 8.57 -24.80 36.75
CA GLY A 198 8.85 -25.19 38.14
C GLY A 198 8.03 -24.46 39.22
N VAL A 199 7.03 -23.68 38.83
CA VAL A 199 6.09 -23.04 39.77
C VAL A 199 5.04 -24.07 40.21
N ASP A 200 4.80 -24.18 41.52
CA ASP A 200 3.70 -25.00 42.04
C ASP A 200 2.36 -24.29 41.77
N THR A 201 1.54 -24.93 40.95
CA THR A 201 0.34 -24.36 40.33
C THR A 201 -0.96 -24.96 40.87
N ASP A 202 -0.86 -26.04 41.66
CA ASP A 202 -2.01 -26.90 41.99
C ASP A 202 -2.84 -26.38 43.20
N THR A 203 -2.34 -25.41 43.98
CA THR A 203 -2.99 -24.95 45.23
C THR A 203 -3.43 -23.47 45.26
N ASN A 204 -3.09 -22.68 44.24
CA ASN A 204 -3.32 -21.24 44.27
C ASN A 204 -4.66 -20.84 43.60
N ARG A 205 -5.64 -20.40 44.40
CA ARG A 205 -6.94 -19.88 43.92
C ARG A 205 -6.80 -18.75 42.90
N SER A 206 -5.78 -17.90 43.04
CA SER A 206 -5.46 -16.83 42.09
C SER A 206 -4.96 -17.40 40.75
N PHE A 207 -4.12 -18.45 40.80
CA PHE A 207 -3.64 -19.14 39.60
C PHE A 207 -4.78 -19.81 38.84
N ARG A 208 -5.69 -20.51 39.54
CA ARG A 208 -6.88 -21.11 38.89
C ARG A 208 -7.75 -20.06 38.21
N LYS A 209 -7.98 -18.91 38.85
CA LYS A 209 -8.70 -17.77 38.26
C LYS A 209 -7.99 -17.22 37.03
N LYS A 210 -6.66 -17.10 37.06
CA LYS A 210 -5.84 -16.69 35.91
C LYS A 210 -6.06 -17.64 34.73
N CYS A 211 -5.90 -18.96 34.92
CA CYS A 211 -6.14 -19.95 33.87
C CYS A 211 -7.56 -19.84 33.28
N MET A 212 -8.58 -19.72 34.14
CA MET A 212 -9.96 -19.54 33.69
C MET A 212 -10.16 -18.25 32.89
N GLY A 213 -9.57 -17.13 33.33
CA GLY A 213 -9.64 -15.86 32.61
C GLY A 213 -9.00 -15.93 31.23
N ARG A 214 -7.79 -16.51 31.12
CA ARG A 214 -7.07 -16.70 29.85
C ARG A 214 -7.83 -17.63 28.91
N LEU A 215 -8.40 -18.71 29.45
CA LEU A 215 -9.23 -19.64 28.67
C LEU A 215 -10.53 -18.98 28.18
N ARG A 216 -11.20 -18.19 29.01
CA ARG A 216 -12.39 -17.41 28.59
C ARG A 216 -12.03 -16.41 27.49
N LYS A 217 -10.88 -15.74 27.57
CA LYS A 217 -10.37 -14.89 26.49
C LYS A 217 -10.19 -15.71 25.21
N HIS A 218 -9.54 -16.87 25.29
CA HIS A 218 -9.33 -17.74 24.14
C HIS A 218 -10.64 -18.25 23.52
N LEU A 219 -11.65 -18.58 24.33
CA LEU A 219 -13.00 -18.89 23.84
C LEU A 219 -13.62 -17.72 23.08
N GLY A 220 -13.35 -16.47 23.50
CA GLY A 220 -13.72 -15.27 22.75
C GLY A 220 -13.08 -15.24 21.35
N ASP A 221 -11.78 -15.54 21.25
CA ASP A 221 -11.08 -15.64 19.95
C ASP A 221 -11.70 -16.72 19.06
N LEU A 222 -11.99 -17.91 19.61
CA LEU A 222 -12.65 -18.99 18.88
C LEU A 222 -14.06 -18.59 18.42
N CYS A 223 -14.80 -17.80 19.21
CA CYS A 223 -16.09 -17.27 18.80
C CYS A 223 -15.97 -16.28 17.63
N LEU A 224 -14.95 -15.42 17.61
CA LEU A 224 -14.69 -14.55 16.45
C LEU A 224 -14.39 -15.38 15.19
N GLN A 225 -13.49 -16.36 15.29
CA GLN A 225 -13.15 -17.24 14.16
C GLN A 225 -14.32 -18.14 13.71
N ALA A 226 -15.26 -18.42 14.61
CA ALA A 226 -16.51 -19.12 14.30
C ALA A 226 -17.63 -18.17 13.82
N ALA A 227 -17.31 -16.91 13.47
CA ALA A 227 -18.22 -15.87 13.02
C ALA A 227 -19.37 -15.57 14.00
N MET A 228 -19.07 -15.51 15.30
CA MET A 228 -19.99 -15.15 16.37
C MET A 228 -19.45 -13.99 17.22
N PRO A 229 -19.35 -12.78 16.67
CA PRO A 229 -18.79 -11.65 17.40
C PRO A 229 -19.62 -11.22 18.61
N GLY A 230 -20.94 -11.43 18.61
CA GLY A 230 -21.79 -11.17 19.80
C GLY A 230 -21.42 -12.04 21.00
N GLU A 231 -21.26 -13.36 20.79
CA GLU A 231 -20.80 -14.29 21.84
C GLU A 231 -19.36 -14.02 22.27
N ALA A 232 -18.50 -13.62 21.33
CA ALA A 232 -17.12 -13.25 21.63
C ALA A 232 -17.06 -12.10 22.64
N VAL A 233 -17.91 -11.08 22.49
CA VAL A 233 -18.01 -9.94 23.44
C VAL A 233 -18.33 -10.42 24.86
N LEU A 234 -19.26 -11.36 25.02
CA LEU A 234 -19.62 -11.92 26.33
C LEU A 234 -18.43 -12.63 26.99
N HIS A 235 -17.70 -13.43 26.20
CA HIS A 235 -16.51 -14.14 26.68
C HIS A 235 -15.37 -13.19 27.06
N TYR A 236 -15.11 -12.15 26.28
CA TYR A 236 -14.09 -11.15 26.62
C TYR A 236 -14.44 -10.36 27.89
N ASN A 237 -15.70 -9.96 28.07
CA ASN A 237 -16.14 -9.27 29.30
C ASN A 237 -15.97 -10.19 30.53
N THR A 238 -16.39 -11.45 30.43
CA THR A 238 -16.20 -12.44 31.50
C THR A 238 -14.71 -12.66 31.81
N ALA A 239 -13.87 -12.71 30.77
CA ALA A 239 -12.43 -12.83 30.93
C ALA A 239 -11.83 -11.62 31.64
N LEU A 240 -12.26 -10.39 31.30
CA LEU A 240 -11.80 -9.17 31.95
C LEU A 240 -12.08 -9.18 33.45
N ASP A 241 -13.27 -9.60 33.88
CA ASP A 241 -13.61 -9.64 35.32
C ASP A 241 -12.74 -10.63 36.10
N LEU A 242 -12.46 -11.80 35.51
CA LEU A 242 -11.57 -12.80 36.09
C LEU A 242 -10.13 -12.29 36.16
N LEU A 243 -9.61 -11.76 35.04
CA LEU A 243 -8.22 -11.32 34.89
C LEU A 243 -7.91 -10.07 35.71
N ARG A 244 -8.88 -9.14 35.84
CA ARG A 244 -8.78 -7.95 36.69
C ARG A 244 -8.57 -8.33 38.15
N SER A 245 -9.23 -9.38 38.63
CA SER A 245 -9.09 -9.85 40.01
C SER A 245 -7.72 -10.44 40.35
N VAL A 246 -6.90 -10.75 39.34
CA VAL A 246 -5.57 -11.36 39.47
C VAL A 246 -4.47 -10.50 38.83
N ASN A 247 -4.79 -9.26 38.43
CA ASN A 247 -3.89 -8.30 37.79
C ASN A 247 -3.14 -8.84 36.56
N ASP A 248 -3.80 -9.65 35.72
CA ASP A 248 -3.20 -10.18 34.50
C ASP A 248 -3.32 -9.18 33.34
N PHE A 249 -2.55 -8.10 33.43
CA PHE A 249 -2.65 -6.94 32.54
C PHE A 249 -2.45 -7.26 31.06
N LEU A 250 -1.53 -8.17 30.74
CA LEU A 250 -1.26 -8.54 29.34
C LEU A 250 -2.50 -9.16 28.68
N TRP A 251 -3.14 -10.11 29.38
CA TRP A 251 -4.32 -10.80 28.88
C TRP A 251 -5.59 -9.94 28.94
N MET A 252 -5.65 -9.00 29.88
CA MET A 252 -6.67 -7.94 29.85
C MET A 252 -6.53 -7.08 28.59
N GLY A 253 -5.30 -6.71 28.18
CA GLY A 253 -5.05 -6.01 26.92
C GLY A 253 -5.56 -6.80 25.71
N GLY A 254 -5.32 -8.11 25.70
CA GLY A 254 -5.86 -9.03 24.69
C GLY A 254 -7.39 -9.11 24.64
N CYS A 255 -8.07 -8.91 25.78
CA CYS A 255 -9.53 -8.85 25.82
C CYS A 255 -10.05 -7.53 25.23
N PHE A 256 -9.43 -6.39 25.57
CA PHE A 256 -9.82 -5.09 25.02
C PHE A 256 -9.58 -4.99 23.51
N GLU A 257 -8.45 -5.51 23.03
CA GLU A 257 -8.19 -5.64 21.59
C GLU A 257 -9.25 -6.52 20.93
N GLY A 258 -9.58 -7.67 21.53
CA GLY A 258 -10.63 -8.57 21.05
C GLY A 258 -12.02 -7.91 20.99
N LEU A 259 -12.38 -7.14 22.02
CA LEU A 259 -13.62 -6.36 22.07
C LEU A 259 -13.66 -5.27 20.99
N ALA A 260 -12.55 -4.55 20.77
CA ALA A 260 -12.45 -3.54 19.72
C ALA A 260 -12.65 -4.19 18.34
N CYS A 261 -11.96 -5.30 18.08
CA CYS A 261 -12.10 -6.06 16.84
C CYS A 261 -13.53 -6.62 16.65
N ALA A 262 -14.14 -7.17 17.71
CA ALA A 262 -15.52 -7.67 17.67
C ALA A 262 -16.52 -6.56 17.33
N ALA A 263 -16.37 -5.37 17.92
CA ALA A 263 -17.18 -4.21 17.61
C ALA A 263 -17.01 -3.79 16.14
N VAL A 264 -15.77 -3.68 15.64
CA VAL A 264 -15.50 -3.36 14.23
C VAL A 264 -16.18 -4.38 13.30
N ILE A 265 -16.05 -5.67 13.57
CA ILE A 265 -16.65 -6.75 12.76
C ILE A 265 -18.20 -6.67 12.76
N LEU A 266 -18.81 -6.34 13.90
CA LEU A 266 -20.26 -6.18 14.03
C LEU A 266 -20.79 -4.96 13.26
N GLY A 267 -20.07 -3.83 13.28
CA GLY A 267 -20.50 -2.61 12.60
C GLY A 267 -20.23 -2.58 11.12
N TYR A 268 -19.19 -3.29 10.69
CA TYR A 268 -18.74 -3.34 9.31
C TYR A 268 -18.70 -4.79 8.85
N PRO A 269 -19.84 -5.51 8.83
CA PRO A 269 -19.88 -6.83 8.26
C PRO A 269 -19.47 -6.69 6.80
N ARG A 270 -18.29 -7.20 6.45
CA ARG A 270 -17.75 -7.20 5.08
C ARG A 270 -18.87 -7.51 4.10
N MET A 271 -19.36 -6.49 3.41
CA MET A 271 -20.46 -6.59 2.46
C MET A 271 -20.15 -7.79 1.58
N SER A 272 -21.12 -8.70 1.46
CA SER A 272 -21.07 -9.68 0.38
C SER A 272 -20.81 -8.88 -0.89
N PRO A 273 -19.84 -9.25 -1.75
CA PRO A 273 -20.05 -8.98 -3.15
C PRO A 273 -21.31 -9.78 -3.47
N ILE A 274 -22.48 -9.15 -3.32
CA ILE A 274 -23.64 -9.47 -4.12
C ILE A 274 -23.06 -9.35 -5.51
N GLY A 275 -22.69 -10.49 -6.10
CA GLY A 275 -22.16 -10.53 -7.45
C GLY A 275 -23.07 -9.64 -8.24
N LEU A 276 -22.51 -8.60 -8.88
CA LEU A 276 -23.29 -7.69 -9.71
C LEU A 276 -24.23 -8.59 -10.48
N LYS A 277 -25.54 -8.52 -10.19
CA LYS A 277 -26.54 -9.00 -11.12
C LYS A 277 -26.26 -8.15 -12.33
N ARG A 278 -25.45 -8.69 -13.25
CA ARG A 278 -25.26 -8.14 -14.58
C ARG A 278 -26.68 -7.91 -15.05
N ASN A 279 -27.04 -6.64 -15.18
CA ASN A 279 -28.25 -6.26 -15.89
C ASN A 279 -28.21 -7.07 -17.19
N LEU A 280 -29.16 -7.98 -17.35
CA LEU A 280 -29.42 -8.71 -18.59
C LEU A 280 -30.04 -7.73 -19.60
N SER A 281 -29.38 -6.60 -19.82
CA SER A 281 -29.75 -5.59 -20.80
C SER A 281 -28.76 -5.60 -21.95
N PHE A 282 -28.52 -6.79 -22.53
CA PHE A 282 -27.98 -6.98 -23.88
C PHE A 282 -28.26 -8.43 -24.29
N GLN A 283 -29.54 -8.73 -24.57
CA GLN A 283 -29.89 -9.77 -25.53
C GLN A 283 -30.47 -9.06 -26.75
N THR A 284 -29.62 -8.86 -27.75
CA THR A 284 -30.02 -8.60 -29.13
C THR A 284 -30.57 -9.91 -29.71
N THR A 285 -31.90 -10.06 -29.74
CA THR A 285 -32.55 -10.93 -30.73
C THR A 285 -33.86 -10.29 -31.19
N ASN A 286 -34.03 -10.28 -32.52
CA ASN A 286 -35.19 -9.78 -33.26
C ASN A 286 -36.47 -10.55 -32.90
N SER A 287 -37.57 -9.83 -32.62
CA SER A 287 -38.89 -10.05 -33.26
C SER A 287 -40.03 -9.21 -32.63
N SER A 288 -40.80 -8.56 -33.52
CA SER A 288 -42.24 -8.23 -33.47
C SER A 288 -42.86 -7.32 -32.38
N ALA A 289 -42.99 -6.04 -32.75
CA ALA A 289 -44.22 -5.23 -32.92
C ALA A 289 -45.32 -5.09 -31.81
N LEU A 290 -45.70 -3.81 -31.61
CA LEU A 290 -46.99 -3.17 -31.21
C LEU A 290 -47.04 -2.41 -29.86
N PRO A 291 -47.85 -1.32 -29.73
CA PRO A 291 -47.31 0.01 -29.42
C PRO A 291 -47.89 0.74 -28.19
N ASP A 292 -47.23 1.87 -27.87
CA ASP A 292 -47.72 3.09 -27.22
C ASP A 292 -48.17 3.07 -25.76
N THR A 293 -47.48 3.86 -24.92
CA THR A 293 -48.07 5.08 -24.32
C THR A 293 -47.03 5.96 -23.59
N LYS A 294 -47.19 7.27 -23.79
CA LYS A 294 -46.37 8.41 -23.32
C LYS A 294 -46.54 8.67 -21.82
N SER A 295 -45.50 9.18 -21.13
CA SER A 295 -45.57 10.46 -20.35
C SER A 295 -44.47 10.65 -19.28
N ARG A 296 -43.65 11.69 -19.49
CA ARG A 296 -43.12 12.74 -18.57
C ARG A 296 -42.54 12.45 -17.16
N THR A 297 -41.25 12.79 -17.04
CA THR A 297 -40.60 13.74 -16.09
C THR A 297 -41.38 14.27 -14.87
N GLY A 298 -40.78 14.19 -13.67
CA GLY A 298 -41.10 15.12 -12.58
C GLY A 298 -40.67 14.75 -11.15
N LYS A 299 -39.56 15.34 -10.69
CA LYS A 299 -39.19 15.83 -9.35
C LYS A 299 -39.79 15.23 -8.05
N LEU A 300 -38.84 14.96 -7.13
CA LEU A 300 -38.94 14.87 -5.67
C LEU A 300 -39.88 15.89 -4.99
N LYS A 301 -40.67 15.42 -4.00
CA LYS A 301 -40.68 15.95 -2.61
C LYS A 301 -41.53 15.08 -1.66
N ASN A 302 -41.06 15.05 -0.41
CA ASN A 302 -41.52 14.30 0.76
C ASN A 302 -43.00 14.49 1.13
N HIS A 303 -43.60 13.42 1.66
CA HIS A 303 -44.55 13.49 2.77
C HIS A 303 -44.41 12.26 3.69
N TYR A 304 -44.36 12.53 5.00
CA TYR A 304 -44.39 11.53 6.06
C TYR A 304 -45.84 11.14 6.44
N ALA A 305 -45.96 9.88 6.86
CA ALA A 305 -46.94 9.28 7.80
C ALA A 305 -48.29 8.78 7.24
N ASN A 306 -48.50 7.45 7.19
CA ASN A 306 -49.08 6.68 8.31
C ASN A 306 -49.19 5.17 7.99
N GLY A 307 -48.60 4.35 8.87
CA GLY A 307 -49.08 3.07 9.42
C GLY A 307 -49.68 1.96 8.53
N LEU A 308 -49.10 0.76 8.71
CA LEU A 308 -49.62 -0.58 8.36
C LEU A 308 -49.62 -0.94 6.87
N ASP A 309 -48.58 -1.66 6.42
CA ASP A 309 -48.67 -3.12 6.32
C ASP A 309 -47.41 -3.71 5.65
N VAL A 310 -46.96 -4.83 6.23
CA VAL A 310 -45.91 -5.75 5.73
C VAL A 310 -44.49 -5.14 5.64
N LEU A 311 -43.64 -5.46 6.63
CA LEU A 311 -42.20 -5.18 6.62
C LEU A 311 -41.44 -6.21 5.75
N PRO A 312 -40.81 -5.79 4.64
CA PRO A 312 -39.55 -6.34 4.17
C PRO A 312 -38.40 -5.41 4.61
N GLU A 313 -37.39 -5.96 5.30
CA GLU A 313 -36.05 -5.39 5.59
C GLU A 313 -35.95 -4.01 6.28
N GLY A 314 -35.26 -3.95 7.44
CA GLY A 314 -34.83 -2.68 8.04
C GLY A 314 -34.86 -2.60 9.57
N SER A 315 -34.27 -3.54 10.29
CA SER A 315 -34.05 -3.41 11.74
C SER A 315 -32.74 -2.64 12.00
N SER A 316 -32.87 -1.34 12.27
CA SER A 316 -31.94 -0.53 13.10
C SER A 316 -30.45 -0.96 13.10
N SER A 317 -29.65 -0.57 12.11
CA SER A 317 -28.19 -0.60 12.32
C SER A 317 -27.78 0.66 13.07
N GLY A 318 -27.83 0.62 14.41
CA GLY A 318 -27.06 1.55 15.21
C GLY A 318 -25.60 1.41 14.77
N GLY A 319 -25.04 2.45 14.16
CA GLY A 319 -23.62 2.45 13.77
C GLY A 319 -22.75 2.11 14.97
N VAL A 320 -21.64 1.41 14.75
CA VAL A 320 -20.68 1.15 15.82
C VAL A 320 -20.26 2.46 16.44
N ASN A 321 -20.33 2.52 17.78
CA ASN A 321 -19.84 3.67 18.52
C ASN A 321 -18.32 3.74 18.33
N THR A 322 -17.87 4.68 17.49
CA THR A 322 -16.45 4.85 17.15
C THR A 322 -15.60 5.12 18.36
N ASP A 323 -16.13 5.90 19.31
CA ASP A 323 -15.38 6.34 20.49
C ASP A 323 -15.17 5.16 21.43
N ASP A 324 -16.18 4.30 21.55
CA ASP A 324 -16.07 3.06 22.33
C ASP A 324 -15.02 2.08 21.75
N VAL A 325 -14.89 1.98 20.42
CA VAL A 325 -13.82 1.20 19.77
C VAL A 325 -12.44 1.81 20.03
N VAL A 326 -12.34 3.13 19.93
CA VAL A 326 -11.08 3.87 20.16
C VAL A 326 -10.62 3.71 21.61
N GLU A 327 -11.52 3.85 22.58
CA GLU A 327 -11.19 3.68 24.00
C GLU A 327 -10.73 2.26 24.29
N LYS A 328 -11.37 1.23 23.73
CA LYS A 328 -10.90 -0.17 23.86
C LYS A 328 -9.49 -0.36 23.29
N TYR A 329 -9.17 0.22 22.13
CA TYR A 329 -7.79 0.16 21.61
C TYR A 329 -6.80 0.91 22.51
N LYS A 330 -7.14 2.10 23.03
CA LYS A 330 -6.29 2.85 23.97
C LYS A 330 -6.03 2.06 25.26
N GLU A 331 -7.05 1.40 25.81
CA GLU A 331 -6.90 0.53 26.98
C GLU A 331 -5.98 -0.66 26.68
N ALA A 332 -6.18 -1.34 25.53
CA ALA A 332 -5.30 -2.43 25.10
C ALA A 332 -3.84 -1.97 25.00
N ILE A 333 -3.57 -0.84 24.32
CA ILE A 333 -2.23 -0.28 24.13
C ILE A 333 -1.60 0.09 25.48
N THR A 334 -2.36 0.74 26.37
CA THR A 334 -1.90 1.12 27.72
C THR A 334 -1.53 -0.10 28.56
N LEU A 335 -2.22 -1.23 28.37
CA LEU A 335 -1.90 -2.47 29.07
C LEU A 335 -0.70 -3.19 28.44
N TYR A 336 -0.56 -3.16 27.11
CA TYR A 336 0.58 -3.73 26.41
C TYR A 336 1.89 -3.01 26.71
N SER A 337 1.86 -1.67 26.80
CA SER A 337 3.06 -0.85 27.06
C SER A 337 3.73 -1.13 28.40
N LYS A 338 3.03 -1.80 29.34
CA LYS A 338 3.60 -2.30 30.60
C LYS A 338 4.65 -3.39 30.41
N PHE A 339 4.71 -4.03 29.24
CA PHE A 339 5.58 -5.18 28.97
C PHE A 339 6.48 -4.90 27.76
N LYS A 340 7.80 -4.79 27.99
CA LYS A 340 8.80 -4.58 26.93
C LYS A 340 8.70 -5.62 25.80
N ASN A 341 8.40 -6.88 26.14
CA ASN A 341 8.28 -7.97 25.18
C ASN A 341 6.91 -8.04 24.48
N ALA A 342 5.97 -7.13 24.78
CA ALA A 342 4.67 -6.99 24.13
C ALA A 342 4.61 -5.83 23.12
N ALA A 343 5.74 -5.15 22.86
CA ALA A 343 5.83 -4.07 21.88
C ALA A 343 5.31 -4.45 20.47
N VAL A 344 5.38 -5.75 20.13
CA VAL A 344 4.83 -6.29 18.87
C VAL A 344 3.31 -6.12 18.81
N VAL A 345 2.58 -6.61 19.82
CA VAL A 345 1.11 -6.50 19.87
C VAL A 345 0.65 -5.08 20.15
N GLU A 346 1.44 -4.29 20.86
CA GLU A 346 1.23 -2.84 21.05
C GLU A 346 1.23 -2.08 19.73
N MET A 347 2.27 -2.31 18.90
CA MET A 347 2.39 -1.67 17.60
C MET A 347 1.26 -2.08 16.66
N GLU A 348 0.94 -3.37 16.62
CA GLU A 348 -0.15 -3.87 15.77
C GLU A 348 -1.52 -3.32 16.23
N ALA A 349 -1.79 -3.19 17.52
CA ALA A 349 -3.00 -2.58 18.03
C ALA A 349 -3.13 -1.10 17.58
N CYS A 350 -2.03 -0.34 17.63
CA CYS A 350 -2.01 1.03 17.10
C CYS A 350 -2.33 1.07 15.60
N LEU A 351 -1.77 0.16 14.81
CA LEU A 351 -2.01 0.09 13.36
C LEU A 351 -3.46 -0.31 13.04
N LYS A 352 -4.06 -1.23 13.80
CA LYS A 352 -5.49 -1.59 13.66
C LYS A 352 -6.40 -0.41 13.98
N ALA A 353 -6.15 0.28 15.10
CA ALA A 353 -6.90 1.47 15.50
C ALA A 353 -6.80 2.59 14.45
N CYS A 354 -5.60 2.84 13.94
CA CYS A 354 -5.37 3.80 12.86
C CYS A 354 -6.20 3.45 11.62
N ARG A 355 -6.11 2.21 11.11
CA ARG A 355 -6.88 1.76 9.93
C ARG A 355 -8.39 1.89 10.13
N PHE A 356 -8.88 1.54 11.32
CA PHE A 356 -10.28 1.74 11.65
C PHE A 356 -10.68 3.22 11.53
N LEU A 357 -9.90 4.13 12.12
CA LEU A 357 -10.17 5.57 12.08
C LEU A 357 -10.07 6.17 10.67
N ILE A 358 -9.20 5.63 9.81
CA ILE A 358 -9.15 6.00 8.39
C ILE A 358 -10.48 5.70 7.71
N VAL A 359 -11.04 4.50 7.93
CA VAL A 359 -12.37 4.12 7.42
C VAL A 359 -13.48 5.00 8.00
N GLN A 360 -13.33 5.47 9.24
CA GLN A 360 -14.25 6.43 9.86
C GLN A 360 -14.01 7.89 9.44
N HIS A 361 -13.06 8.17 8.54
CA HIS A 361 -12.64 9.53 8.16
C HIS A 361 -12.16 10.42 9.33
N LYS A 362 -11.76 9.82 10.46
CA LYS A 362 -11.24 10.50 11.66
C LYS A 362 -9.72 10.64 11.60
N TYR A 363 -9.23 11.42 10.62
CA TYR A 363 -7.80 11.47 10.27
C TYR A 363 -6.87 12.06 11.35
N LEU A 364 -7.34 13.02 12.14
CA LEU A 364 -6.55 13.61 13.23
C LEU A 364 -6.26 12.56 14.31
N GLU A 365 -7.30 11.90 14.82
CA GLU A 365 -7.17 10.80 15.79
C GLU A 365 -6.32 9.65 15.21
N ALA A 366 -6.46 9.35 13.91
CA ALA A 366 -5.66 8.31 13.26
C ALA A 366 -4.14 8.65 13.31
N SER A 367 -3.79 9.94 13.17
CA SER A 367 -2.40 10.40 13.29
C SER A 367 -1.84 10.22 14.70
N ASP A 368 -2.65 10.27 15.76
CA ASP A 368 -2.18 10.10 17.14
C ASP A 368 -1.71 8.65 17.37
N PHE A 369 -2.45 7.67 16.85
CA PHE A 369 -2.01 6.27 16.88
C PHE A 369 -0.74 6.04 16.06
N LEU A 370 -0.57 6.71 14.91
CA LEU A 370 0.66 6.64 14.14
C LEU A 370 1.85 7.25 14.89
N GLN A 371 1.63 8.28 15.70
CA GLN A 371 2.69 8.84 16.55
C GLN A 371 3.16 7.84 17.59
N ASN A 372 2.26 7.09 18.23
CA ASN A 372 2.64 5.98 19.13
C ASN A 372 3.50 4.94 18.40
N VAL A 373 3.13 4.57 17.18
CA VAL A 373 3.92 3.64 16.34
C VAL A 373 5.34 4.13 16.09
N VAL A 374 5.66 5.41 16.17
CA VAL A 374 7.04 5.94 16.03
C VAL A 374 7.88 5.75 17.28
N TYR A 375 7.27 5.70 18.47
CA TYR A 375 7.99 5.56 19.74
C TYR A 375 8.09 4.12 20.24
N ILE A 376 7.16 3.24 19.85
CA ILE A 376 7.22 1.82 20.22
C ILE A 376 8.46 1.19 19.59
N ASN A 377 9.34 0.63 20.42
CA ASN A 377 10.57 0.00 19.92
C ASN A 377 10.51 -1.51 20.16
N PRO A 378 9.94 -2.30 19.23
CA PRO A 378 10.03 -3.74 19.33
C PRO A 378 11.52 -4.09 19.25
N SER A 379 11.98 -4.99 20.13
CA SER A 379 13.28 -5.64 20.00
C SER A 379 13.30 -6.28 18.61
N SER A 380 13.80 -5.60 17.58
CA SER A 380 13.52 -5.94 16.19
C SER A 380 14.80 -5.99 15.37
N LEU A 381 14.78 -6.92 14.40
CA LEU A 381 15.81 -7.09 13.37
C LEU A 381 15.78 -5.89 12.41
N GLU A 382 16.84 -5.67 11.63
CA GLU A 382 16.95 -4.50 10.75
C GLU A 382 15.82 -4.42 9.71
N ASP A 383 15.38 -5.57 9.17
CA ASP A 383 14.31 -5.66 8.15
C ASP A 383 12.95 -5.16 8.66
N ASP A 384 12.66 -5.33 9.97
CA ASP A 384 11.42 -4.83 10.58
C ASP A 384 11.37 -3.29 10.54
N ARG A 385 12.52 -2.60 10.57
CA ARG A 385 12.56 -1.13 10.60
C ARG A 385 12.16 -0.53 9.25
N ILE A 386 12.60 -1.12 8.14
CA ILE A 386 12.23 -0.68 6.79
C ILE A 386 10.72 -0.81 6.60
N GLN A 387 10.17 -2.00 6.91
CA GLN A 387 8.74 -2.25 6.74
C GLN A 387 7.87 -1.33 7.62
N ARG A 388 8.34 -0.99 8.84
CA ARG A 388 7.69 0.00 9.70
C ARG A 388 7.57 1.36 9.04
N TYR A 389 8.66 1.89 8.48
CA TYR A 389 8.66 3.21 7.86
C TYR A 389 7.86 3.26 6.56
N ILE A 390 7.88 2.18 5.77
CA ILE A 390 6.99 2.03 4.60
C ILE A 390 5.52 2.09 5.04
N THR A 391 5.16 1.35 6.09
CA THR A 391 3.79 1.30 6.61
C THR A 391 3.35 2.67 7.15
N LEU A 392 4.21 3.34 7.93
CA LEU A 392 3.97 4.71 8.41
C LEU A 392 3.77 5.67 7.23
N SER A 393 4.66 5.63 6.23
CA SER A 393 4.56 6.48 5.04
C SER A 393 3.23 6.28 4.30
N SER A 394 2.84 5.02 4.09
CA SER A 394 1.58 4.66 3.42
C SER A 394 0.35 5.18 4.19
N LEU A 395 0.27 4.93 5.50
CA LEU A 395 -0.87 5.37 6.32
C LEU A 395 -0.93 6.91 6.45
N TYR A 396 0.22 7.58 6.58
CA TYR A 396 0.24 9.06 6.54
C TYR A 396 -0.20 9.62 5.18
N SER A 397 0.10 8.91 4.09
CA SER A 397 -0.35 9.31 2.77
C SER A 397 -1.87 9.13 2.61
N GLU A 398 -2.43 8.05 3.15
CA GLU A 398 -3.86 7.74 3.12
C GLU A 398 -4.69 8.78 3.90
N ILE A 399 -4.18 9.31 5.00
CA ILE A 399 -4.83 10.39 5.77
C ILE A 399 -4.53 11.80 5.24
N GLY A 400 -3.80 11.93 4.13
CA GLY A 400 -3.49 13.21 3.48
C GLY A 400 -2.33 13.99 4.11
N PHE A 401 -1.59 13.43 5.07
CA PHE A 401 -0.47 14.09 5.73
C PHE A 401 0.83 13.92 4.92
N ARG A 402 0.84 14.49 3.71
CA ARG A 402 1.88 14.27 2.68
C ARG A 402 3.31 14.52 3.16
N ARG A 403 3.54 15.57 3.97
CA ARG A 403 4.87 15.86 4.52
C ARG A 403 5.37 14.79 5.48
N LYS A 404 4.51 14.27 6.37
CA LYS A 404 4.86 13.17 7.28
C LYS A 404 5.09 11.89 6.47
N ALA A 405 4.26 11.62 5.46
CA ALA A 405 4.44 10.50 4.56
C ALA A 405 5.80 10.52 3.84
N ALA A 406 6.17 11.67 3.27
CA ALA A 406 7.47 11.88 2.63
C ALA A 406 8.64 11.77 3.61
N PHE A 407 8.49 12.27 4.85
CA PHE A 407 9.48 12.10 5.91
C PHE A 407 9.79 10.62 6.17
N PHE A 408 8.78 9.78 6.39
CA PHE A 408 9.01 8.36 6.62
C PHE A 408 9.53 7.63 5.38
N ARG A 409 9.10 8.05 4.17
CA ARG A 409 9.64 7.53 2.91
C ARG A 409 11.14 7.83 2.76
N ARG A 410 11.55 9.07 3.05
CA ARG A 410 12.95 9.50 3.04
C ARG A 410 13.78 8.78 4.10
N VAL A 411 13.29 8.67 5.34
CA VAL A 411 13.96 7.94 6.42
C VAL A 411 14.15 6.47 6.04
N CYS A 412 13.14 5.85 5.43
CA CYS A 412 13.25 4.50 4.88
C CYS A 412 14.39 4.39 3.85
N GLY A 413 14.49 5.32 2.90
CA GLY A 413 15.56 5.34 1.90
C GLY A 413 16.96 5.47 2.51
N MET A 414 17.12 6.31 3.53
CA MET A 414 18.39 6.46 4.24
C MET A 414 18.78 5.19 5.00
N HIS A 415 17.81 4.43 5.51
CA HIS A 415 18.07 3.15 6.17
C HIS A 415 18.52 2.05 5.20
N CYS A 416 18.13 2.09 3.92
CA CYS A 416 18.61 1.14 2.91
C CYS A 416 20.11 1.23 2.63
N VAL A 417 20.79 2.27 3.12
CA VAL A 417 22.23 2.54 2.90
C VAL A 417 22.98 2.75 4.22
N ALA A 418 22.40 2.32 5.34
CA ALA A 418 23.04 2.40 6.64
C ALA A 418 24.28 1.48 6.71
N PRO A 419 25.33 1.85 7.47
CA PRO A 419 26.60 1.10 7.52
C PRO A 419 26.45 -0.38 7.91
N ASP A 420 25.45 -0.68 8.74
CA ASP A 420 25.22 -2.02 9.29
C ASP A 420 24.49 -2.96 8.31
N SER A 421 23.95 -2.42 7.21
CA SER A 421 23.14 -3.13 6.21
C SER A 421 23.89 -3.30 4.88
N SER A 422 23.49 -4.30 4.06
CA SER A 422 23.96 -4.37 2.66
C SER A 422 23.38 -3.20 1.86
N PRO A 423 24.20 -2.21 1.45
CA PRO A 423 23.67 -0.92 1.00
C PRO A 423 23.03 -1.03 -0.39
N SER A 424 21.75 -0.67 -0.49
CA SER A 424 20.99 -0.60 -1.74
C SER A 424 20.76 0.86 -2.16
N TRP A 425 21.69 1.40 -2.94
CA TRP A 425 21.61 2.79 -3.42
C TRP A 425 20.46 3.01 -4.43
N SER A 426 20.11 1.99 -5.21
CA SER A 426 18.96 2.05 -6.12
C SER A 426 17.64 2.21 -5.37
N GLN A 427 17.43 1.39 -4.33
CA GLN A 427 16.22 1.48 -3.51
C GLN A 427 16.16 2.80 -2.72
N CYS A 428 17.31 3.27 -2.20
CA CYS A 428 17.40 4.58 -1.56
C CYS A 428 16.96 5.70 -2.50
N TYR A 429 17.48 5.72 -3.73
CA TYR A 429 17.13 6.70 -4.75
C TYR A 429 15.64 6.66 -5.12
N GLU A 430 15.08 5.48 -5.34
CA GLU A 430 13.64 5.32 -5.65
C GLU A 430 12.75 5.83 -4.52
N LEU A 431 13.08 5.53 -3.27
CA LEU A 431 12.34 6.01 -2.10
C LEU A 431 12.47 7.53 -1.94
N LEU A 432 13.64 8.11 -2.21
CA LEU A 432 13.85 9.55 -2.20
C LEU A 432 13.01 10.25 -3.31
N LEU A 433 12.98 9.69 -4.52
CA LEU A 433 12.12 10.19 -5.60
C LEU A 433 10.64 10.23 -5.19
N GLN A 434 10.15 9.15 -4.58
CA GLN A 434 8.77 9.06 -4.10
C GLN A 434 8.46 10.05 -2.95
N SER A 435 9.48 10.61 -2.30
CA SER A 435 9.31 11.59 -1.22
C SER A 435 9.18 13.04 -1.72
N LEU A 436 9.55 13.34 -2.96
CA LEU A 436 9.63 14.72 -3.50
C LEU A 436 8.30 15.47 -3.40
N GLU A 437 7.19 14.83 -3.79
CA GLU A 437 5.87 15.46 -3.80
C GLU A 437 5.47 15.98 -2.40
N GLY A 438 5.76 15.22 -1.34
CA GLY A 438 5.43 15.64 0.03
C GLY A 438 6.28 16.80 0.56
N TYR A 439 7.31 17.20 -0.17
CA TYR A 439 8.10 18.41 0.06
C TYR A 439 7.81 19.54 -0.95
N ASN A 440 6.73 19.42 -1.73
CA ASN A 440 6.38 20.32 -2.83
C ASN A 440 7.52 20.44 -3.86
N LEU A 441 8.20 19.33 -4.13
CA LEU A 441 9.17 19.21 -5.22
C LEU A 441 8.57 18.38 -6.34
N SER A 442 8.81 18.78 -7.59
CA SER A 442 8.55 17.95 -8.76
C SER A 442 9.87 17.55 -9.39
N ILE A 443 9.86 16.38 -10.03
CA ILE A 443 10.95 15.99 -10.91
C ILE A 443 10.97 16.88 -12.16
N ASN A 444 9.82 17.42 -12.57
CA ASN A 444 9.67 18.27 -13.75
C ASN A 444 9.82 19.75 -13.36
N PRO A 445 10.85 20.46 -13.85
CA PRO A 445 11.05 21.87 -13.54
C PRO A 445 9.86 22.77 -13.90
N LYS A 446 9.05 22.37 -14.90
CA LYS A 446 7.88 23.14 -15.36
C LYS A 446 6.69 23.08 -14.39
N GLU A 447 6.65 22.07 -13.54
CA GLU A 447 5.59 21.89 -12.54
C GLU A 447 5.92 22.57 -11.21
N MET A 448 7.12 23.13 -11.08
CA MET A 448 7.54 23.83 -9.87
C MET A 448 7.08 25.30 -9.95
N ASP A 449 6.38 25.76 -8.91
CA ASP A 449 6.02 27.16 -8.77
C ASP A 449 7.28 27.99 -8.48
N ARG A 450 7.53 29.00 -9.32
CA ARG A 450 8.71 29.88 -9.25
C ARG A 450 8.40 31.23 -8.60
N ASP A 451 7.13 31.61 -8.51
CA ASP A 451 6.72 32.96 -8.15
C ASP A 451 6.39 33.09 -6.65
N HIS A 452 6.02 31.99 -6.00
CA HIS A 452 5.80 31.93 -4.56
C HIS A 452 6.79 30.97 -3.88
N PRO A 453 7.28 31.26 -2.66
CA PRO A 453 8.06 30.31 -1.87
C PRO A 453 7.15 29.14 -1.47
N ALA A 454 6.98 28.18 -2.37
CA ALA A 454 6.21 26.98 -2.13
C ALA A 454 7.06 25.97 -1.34
N GLY A 455 6.83 25.87 -0.03
CA GLY A 455 7.40 24.82 0.82
C GLY A 455 8.50 25.29 1.76
N TRP A 456 9.56 24.48 1.90
CA TRP A 456 10.61 24.65 2.91
C TRP A 456 12.00 24.58 2.26
N PRO A 457 12.56 25.72 1.80
CA PRO A 457 13.74 25.71 0.94
C PRO A 457 14.95 24.97 1.50
N VAL A 458 15.25 25.13 2.80
CA VAL A 458 16.36 24.43 3.47
C VAL A 458 16.17 22.90 3.41
N LEU A 459 14.93 22.43 3.61
CA LEU A 459 14.61 21.01 3.56
C LEU A 459 14.61 20.49 2.12
N GLN A 460 14.03 21.26 1.20
CA GLN A 460 13.99 20.94 -0.23
C GLN A 460 15.40 20.78 -0.81
N TYR A 461 16.29 21.73 -0.52
CA TYR A 461 17.71 21.65 -0.90
C TYR A 461 18.37 20.39 -0.35
N ARG A 462 18.16 20.07 0.94
CA ARG A 462 18.72 18.85 1.55
C ARG A 462 18.23 17.58 0.85
N VAL A 463 16.94 17.49 0.54
CA VAL A 463 16.36 16.31 -0.14
C VAL A 463 16.91 16.17 -1.56
N LEU A 464 17.00 17.27 -2.31
CA LEU A 464 17.59 17.26 -3.66
C LEU A 464 19.08 16.90 -3.60
N HIS A 465 19.82 17.37 -2.60
CA HIS A 465 21.23 17.04 -2.42
C HIS A 465 21.41 15.54 -2.09
N GLU A 466 20.57 14.96 -1.24
CA GLU A 466 20.55 13.51 -0.98
C GLU A 466 20.18 12.69 -2.22
N LEU A 467 19.28 13.21 -3.06
CA LEU A 467 18.94 12.60 -4.35
C LEU A 467 20.12 12.62 -5.33
N VAL A 468 20.86 13.72 -5.40
CA VAL A 468 22.11 13.79 -6.19
C VAL A 468 23.14 12.82 -5.64
N TYR A 469 23.30 12.76 -4.31
CA TYR A 469 24.27 11.88 -3.68
C TYR A 469 23.96 10.40 -3.95
N SER A 470 22.70 9.97 -3.79
CA SER A 470 22.27 8.60 -4.09
C SER A 470 22.47 8.26 -5.58
N ALA A 471 22.10 9.16 -6.50
CA ALA A 471 22.34 8.97 -7.93
C ALA A 471 23.83 8.76 -8.28
N ARG A 472 24.74 9.50 -7.63
CA ARG A 472 26.20 9.32 -7.81
C ARG A 472 26.66 7.92 -7.41
N ARG A 473 26.00 7.29 -6.44
CA ARG A 473 26.35 5.96 -5.91
C ARG A 473 25.78 4.82 -6.76
N MET A 474 24.78 5.08 -7.60
CA MET A 474 24.18 4.10 -8.52
C MET A 474 24.97 3.86 -9.82
N SER A 475 26.20 4.37 -9.92
CA SER A 475 27.06 4.24 -11.12
C SER A 475 26.50 4.87 -12.40
N ASN A 476 25.48 5.74 -12.31
CA ASN A 476 24.96 6.50 -13.45
C ASN A 476 25.18 8.02 -13.24
N PRO A 477 26.30 8.58 -13.75
CA PRO A 477 26.66 9.98 -13.53
C PRO A 477 25.71 10.97 -14.24
N GLN A 478 25.01 10.56 -15.30
CA GLN A 478 24.08 11.44 -16.03
C GLN A 478 22.90 11.86 -15.17
N ILE A 479 22.36 10.93 -14.38
CA ILE A 479 21.24 11.20 -13.45
C ILE A 479 21.68 12.20 -12.37
N ALA A 480 22.91 12.05 -11.85
CA ALA A 480 23.46 12.95 -10.84
C ALA A 480 23.66 14.37 -11.39
N VAL A 481 24.21 14.51 -12.61
CA VAL A 481 24.33 15.80 -13.30
C VAL A 481 22.95 16.43 -13.45
N ARG A 482 21.98 15.68 -13.97
CA ARG A 482 20.61 16.16 -14.18
C ARG A 482 19.93 16.65 -12.90
N HIS A 483 20.03 15.90 -11.80
CA HIS A 483 19.45 16.34 -10.52
C HIS A 483 20.18 17.54 -9.93
N MET A 484 21.50 17.64 -10.10
CA MET A 484 22.24 18.82 -9.67
C MET A 484 21.85 20.05 -10.51
N THR A 485 21.62 19.88 -11.82
CA THR A 485 21.06 20.93 -12.68
C THR A 485 19.67 21.35 -12.21
N LEU A 486 18.79 20.40 -11.83
CA LEU A 486 17.48 20.71 -11.24
C LEU A 486 17.64 21.54 -9.96
N THR A 487 18.53 21.14 -9.04
CA THR A 487 18.80 21.88 -7.80
C THR A 487 19.23 23.31 -8.08
N VAL A 488 20.13 23.53 -9.05
CA VAL A 488 20.57 24.88 -9.43
C VAL A 488 19.44 25.67 -10.10
N ASP A 489 18.63 25.06 -10.98
CA ASP A 489 17.50 25.75 -11.63
C ASP A 489 16.43 26.20 -10.62
N SER A 490 16.12 25.33 -9.64
CA SER A 490 14.96 25.52 -8.76
C SER A 490 15.29 26.18 -7.41
N MET A 491 16.48 25.92 -6.85
CA MET A 491 16.79 26.34 -5.47
C MET A 491 17.61 27.63 -5.38
N LEU A 492 18.29 28.04 -6.46
CA LEU A 492 19.22 29.17 -6.42
C LEU A 492 18.66 30.46 -5.79
N PRO A 493 17.41 30.89 -6.08
CA PRO A 493 16.82 32.08 -5.45
C PRO A 493 16.64 31.97 -3.92
N HIS A 494 16.67 30.76 -3.37
CA HIS A 494 16.39 30.47 -1.96
C HIS A 494 17.62 30.06 -1.16
N LEU A 495 18.79 29.93 -1.81
CA LEU A 495 20.05 29.57 -1.17
C LEU A 495 20.83 30.81 -0.74
N ASN A 496 21.60 30.69 0.35
CA ASN A 496 22.59 31.70 0.71
C ASN A 496 23.80 31.62 -0.25
N VAL A 497 24.65 32.65 -0.24
CA VAL A 497 25.82 32.75 -1.14
C VAL A 497 26.77 31.54 -1.03
N THR A 498 26.95 30.99 0.17
CA THR A 498 27.83 29.84 0.40
C THR A 498 27.26 28.58 -0.26
N ASP A 499 25.98 28.28 -0.03
CA ASP A 499 25.29 27.12 -0.59
C ASP A 499 25.15 27.23 -2.11
N GLN A 500 24.95 28.44 -2.65
CA GLN A 500 24.97 28.69 -4.09
C GLN A 500 26.32 28.30 -4.69
N ARG A 501 27.43 28.77 -4.10
CA ARG A 501 28.79 28.42 -4.55
C ARG A 501 29.05 26.92 -4.49
N GLU A 502 28.62 26.25 -3.43
CA GLU A 502 28.78 24.80 -3.29
C GLU A 502 27.98 24.02 -4.34
N ALA A 503 26.73 24.43 -4.61
CA ALA A 503 25.89 23.81 -5.63
C ALA A 503 26.48 23.99 -7.04
N ILE A 504 26.96 25.19 -7.38
CA ILE A 504 27.61 25.49 -8.67
C ILE A 504 28.91 24.72 -8.81
N ALA A 505 29.76 24.71 -7.78
CA ALA A 505 31.01 23.94 -7.77
C ALA A 505 30.75 22.43 -7.92
N SER A 506 29.71 21.92 -7.27
CA SER A 506 29.29 20.53 -7.40
C SER A 506 28.82 20.20 -8.82
N LEU A 507 28.01 21.07 -9.44
CA LEU A 507 27.59 20.91 -10.84
C LEU A 507 28.80 20.93 -11.78
N SER A 508 29.71 21.89 -11.61
CA SER A 508 30.96 21.99 -12.40
C SER A 508 31.77 20.69 -12.30
N ASN A 509 32.03 20.20 -11.09
CA ASN A 509 32.75 18.94 -10.86
C ASN A 509 32.07 17.71 -11.47
N LEU A 510 30.73 17.64 -11.45
CA LEU A 510 29.99 16.54 -12.09
C LEU A 510 30.08 16.64 -13.62
N THR A 511 29.95 17.84 -14.17
CA THR A 511 29.99 18.07 -15.63
C THR A 511 31.37 17.83 -16.25
N GLN A 512 32.46 17.99 -15.47
CA GLN A 512 33.80 17.60 -15.91
C GLN A 512 33.93 16.10 -16.18
N LYS A 513 33.18 15.26 -15.45
CA LYS A 513 33.20 13.80 -15.60
C LYS A 513 32.19 13.31 -16.63
N CYS A 514 31.04 13.97 -16.71
CA CYS A 514 29.96 13.62 -17.62
C CYS A 514 29.24 14.88 -18.10
N PRO A 515 29.28 15.21 -19.40
CA PRO A 515 28.63 16.42 -19.90
C PRO A 515 27.12 16.37 -19.67
N GLY A 516 26.50 17.54 -19.51
CA GLY A 516 25.05 17.66 -19.40
C GLY A 516 24.35 17.14 -20.66
N ASN A 517 23.21 16.47 -20.46
CA ASN A 517 22.37 15.98 -21.55
C ASN A 517 21.06 16.79 -21.61
N PRO A 518 20.76 17.47 -22.73
CA PRO A 518 19.51 18.21 -22.90
C PRO A 518 18.30 17.32 -23.26
N GLN A 519 18.49 16.00 -23.35
CA GLN A 519 17.41 15.04 -23.63
C GLN A 519 16.83 14.43 -22.33
N PRO A 520 15.57 13.96 -22.37
CA PRO A 520 15.01 13.20 -21.27
C PRO A 520 15.81 11.91 -20.98
N ILE A 521 15.90 11.51 -19.71
CA ILE A 521 16.59 10.29 -19.28
C ILE A 521 15.54 9.28 -18.81
N ALA A 522 15.49 8.10 -19.42
CA ALA A 522 14.64 7.00 -18.96
C ALA A 522 15.35 6.21 -17.85
N LEU A 523 14.63 5.93 -16.76
CA LEU A 523 15.06 5.05 -15.69
C LEU A 523 14.60 3.61 -15.97
N ASP A 524 15.27 2.63 -15.33
CA ASP A 524 14.90 1.21 -15.41
C ASP A 524 13.48 0.94 -14.89
N THR A 525 12.96 1.82 -14.03
CA THR A 525 11.59 1.79 -13.51
C THR A 525 10.52 2.21 -14.54
N GLY A 526 10.93 2.72 -15.71
CA GLY A 526 10.06 3.32 -16.72
C GLY A 526 9.75 4.80 -16.48
N LEU A 527 10.21 5.40 -15.38
CA LEU A 527 10.07 6.83 -15.12
C LEU A 527 11.00 7.63 -16.05
N ILE A 528 10.48 8.69 -16.65
CA ILE A 528 11.25 9.59 -17.52
C ILE A 528 11.59 10.87 -16.75
N LEU A 529 12.88 11.15 -16.63
CA LEU A 529 13.40 12.42 -16.09
C LEU A 529 13.41 13.46 -17.23
N PRO A 530 12.59 14.52 -17.16
CA PRO A 530 12.60 15.56 -18.19
C PRO A 530 13.91 16.37 -18.15
N PRO A 531 14.31 17.00 -19.28
CA PRO A 531 15.49 17.85 -19.31
C PRO A 531 15.30 19.13 -18.49
N VAL A 532 16.40 19.69 -18.01
CA VAL A 532 16.42 20.93 -17.21
C VAL A 532 17.10 22.03 -18.03
N PRO A 533 16.34 22.93 -18.68
CA PRO A 533 16.88 23.88 -19.65
C PRO A 533 17.60 25.11 -19.05
N LEU A 534 17.62 25.29 -17.73
CA LEU A 534 18.23 26.44 -17.05
C LEU A 534 17.73 27.82 -17.57
N LEU A 535 16.42 27.95 -17.82
CA LEU A 535 15.84 29.17 -18.43
C LEU A 535 16.00 30.44 -17.59
N SER A 536 16.35 30.30 -16.30
CA SER A 536 16.64 31.39 -15.38
C SER A 536 18.11 31.83 -15.38
N LEU A 537 18.99 31.19 -16.17
CA LEU A 537 20.43 31.40 -16.12
C LEU A 537 21.04 31.58 -17.53
N PRO A 538 21.41 32.81 -17.94
CA PRO A 538 21.19 34.10 -17.27
C PRO A 538 19.75 34.62 -17.42
N THR A 539 19.31 35.47 -16.49
CA THR A 539 17.96 36.06 -16.54
C THR A 539 17.91 37.18 -17.58
N VAL A 540 16.99 37.09 -18.54
CA VAL A 540 16.74 38.16 -19.52
C VAL A 540 15.93 39.27 -18.86
N ARG A 541 16.54 40.46 -18.71
CA ARG A 541 15.88 41.65 -18.14
C ARG A 541 15.14 42.45 -19.20
N SER A 542 15.70 42.58 -20.39
CA SER A 542 15.03 43.20 -21.52
C SER A 542 15.58 42.68 -22.84
N PHE A 543 14.69 42.57 -23.83
CA PHE A 543 15.03 42.32 -25.22
C PHE A 543 14.26 43.34 -26.07
N ARG A 544 14.98 44.11 -26.89
CA ARG A 544 14.37 45.14 -27.75
C ARG A 544 15.00 45.09 -29.13
N LEU A 545 14.15 44.98 -30.14
CA LEU A 545 14.55 45.16 -31.52
C LEU A 545 14.89 46.64 -31.74
N LEU A 546 15.97 46.91 -32.47
CA LEU A 546 16.38 48.28 -32.79
C LEU A 546 15.83 48.68 -34.17
N PRO A 547 15.34 49.91 -34.33
CA PRO A 547 14.96 50.41 -35.64
C PRO A 547 16.19 50.43 -36.55
N PRO A 548 16.03 50.13 -37.85
CA PRO A 548 17.12 50.31 -38.79
C PRO A 548 17.48 51.80 -38.83
N SER A 549 18.73 52.09 -39.20
CA SER A 549 19.20 53.46 -39.36
C SER A 549 18.22 54.29 -40.20
N PRO A 550 18.04 55.61 -39.96
CA PRO A 550 17.02 56.40 -40.64
C PRO A 550 17.02 56.31 -42.17
N HIS A 551 18.19 56.07 -42.78
CA HIS A 551 18.38 55.91 -44.22
C HIS A 551 18.05 54.50 -44.76
N LEU A 552 17.84 53.51 -43.89
CA LEU A 552 17.42 52.13 -44.19
C LEU A 552 15.99 51.85 -43.73
N GLN A 553 15.29 52.83 -43.17
CA GLN A 553 13.90 52.65 -42.77
C GLN A 553 13.00 52.50 -43.98
N ALA A 554 12.24 51.40 -44.00
CA ALA A 554 11.25 51.13 -45.04
C ALA A 554 10.15 52.20 -45.00
N SER A 555 10.25 53.16 -45.90
CA SER A 555 9.20 54.13 -46.18
C SER A 555 8.21 53.49 -47.15
N LYS A 556 6.93 53.47 -46.78
CA LYS A 556 5.89 53.09 -47.72
C LYS A 556 5.82 54.24 -48.74
N LEU A 557 6.10 53.96 -50.01
CA LEU A 557 5.79 54.91 -51.07
C LEU A 557 4.28 55.10 -51.07
N ASP A 558 3.82 56.27 -50.63
CA ASP A 558 2.45 56.69 -50.89
C ASP A 558 2.34 56.93 -52.39
N LEU A 559 1.75 55.98 -53.11
CA LEU A 559 1.30 56.16 -54.49
C LEU A 559 0.06 57.07 -54.50
N SER A 560 0.17 58.26 -53.93
CA SER A 560 -0.74 59.36 -54.23
C SER A 560 -0.10 60.16 -55.36
N ASP A 561 -0.21 59.60 -56.58
CA ASP A 561 -0.22 60.31 -57.87
C ASP A 561 0.00 59.32 -59.03
N VAL A 562 -0.89 58.34 -59.15
CA VAL A 562 -1.23 57.78 -60.46
C VAL A 562 -2.73 57.81 -60.58
N GLU A 563 -3.25 58.95 -61.03
CA GLU A 563 -4.57 59.02 -61.62
C GLU A 563 -4.69 57.95 -62.71
N SER A 564 -5.75 57.15 -62.61
CA SER A 564 -6.51 56.59 -63.71
C SER A 564 -5.82 56.55 -65.09
N SER A 565 -5.13 55.45 -65.37
CA SER A 565 -5.11 54.91 -66.73
C SER A 565 -5.55 53.46 -66.70
N SER A 566 -6.48 53.14 -67.59
CA SER A 566 -7.19 51.87 -67.69
C SER A 566 -6.24 50.69 -67.90
N GLY A 567 -6.25 49.72 -66.99
CA GLY A 567 -5.46 48.50 -67.12
C GLY A 567 -6.00 47.35 -66.28
N VAL A 568 -6.89 46.57 -66.89
CA VAL A 568 -7.27 45.15 -66.63
C VAL A 568 -7.58 44.75 -65.18
N PHE A 569 -8.85 44.44 -64.96
CA PHE A 569 -9.42 43.85 -63.75
C PHE A 569 -8.81 42.47 -63.45
N ILE A 570 -8.02 42.34 -62.38
CA ILE A 570 -7.75 41.06 -61.72
C ILE A 570 -8.31 41.15 -60.30
N TYR A 571 -9.31 40.31 -60.02
CA TYR A 571 -9.96 40.21 -58.73
C TYR A 571 -9.07 39.44 -57.76
N THR A 572 -8.44 40.13 -56.81
CA THR A 572 -7.76 39.51 -55.66
C THR A 572 -8.58 39.78 -54.39
N PRO A 573 -9.24 38.79 -53.79
CA PRO A 573 -10.04 38.99 -52.59
C PRO A 573 -9.13 38.93 -51.37
N LEU A 574 -8.50 40.06 -51.03
CA LEU A 574 -7.87 40.24 -49.72
C LEU A 574 -8.50 41.45 -49.06
N VAL A 575 -9.54 41.16 -48.27
CA VAL A 575 -10.07 42.08 -47.27
C VAL A 575 -8.92 42.44 -46.34
N LEU A 576 -8.39 43.65 -46.45
CA LEU A 576 -7.49 44.26 -45.49
C LEU A 576 -8.26 44.45 -44.18
N SER A 577 -8.22 43.40 -43.35
CA SER A 577 -8.68 43.43 -41.98
C SER A 577 -7.87 44.50 -41.24
N ASN A 578 -8.54 45.58 -40.83
CA ASN A 578 -8.04 46.51 -39.82
C ASN A 578 -7.90 45.74 -38.50
N LYS A 579 -6.79 45.01 -38.34
CA LYS A 579 -6.42 44.42 -37.07
C LYS A 579 -5.87 45.53 -36.18
N THR A 580 -6.56 45.74 -35.06
CA THR A 580 -6.10 46.48 -33.89
C THR A 580 -4.61 46.26 -33.65
N ALA A 581 -3.86 47.35 -33.48
CA ALA A 581 -2.42 47.32 -33.23
C ALA A 581 -2.12 46.41 -32.03
N ASN A 582 -1.42 45.31 -32.29
CA ASN A 582 -0.84 44.48 -31.25
C ASN A 582 0.31 45.29 -30.62
N GLU A 583 0.26 45.55 -29.31
CA GLU A 583 1.36 46.21 -28.57
C GLU A 583 2.71 45.48 -28.67
N SER A 584 2.72 44.23 -29.16
CA SER A 584 3.92 43.42 -29.39
C SER A 584 4.59 43.61 -30.74
N ARG A 585 4.04 44.44 -31.65
CA ARG A 585 4.70 44.73 -32.93
C ARG A 585 5.66 45.91 -32.79
N PRO A 586 6.91 45.80 -33.27
CA PRO A 586 7.82 46.94 -33.28
C PRO A 586 7.19 48.11 -34.06
N ASP A 587 7.47 49.33 -33.60
CA ASP A 587 6.97 50.60 -34.14
C ASP A 587 7.65 51.00 -35.47
N PHE A 588 8.54 50.15 -35.98
CA PHE A 588 9.23 50.29 -37.25
C PHE A 588 9.06 49.02 -38.11
N LYS A 589 9.43 49.12 -39.38
CA LYS A 589 9.38 48.02 -40.35
C LYS A 589 10.78 47.63 -40.79
N TRP A 590 10.98 46.32 -40.95
CA TRP A 590 12.16 45.76 -41.62
C TRP A 590 11.80 45.24 -43.00
N VAL A 591 12.78 45.29 -43.90
CA VAL A 591 12.69 44.65 -45.21
C VAL A 591 13.28 43.24 -45.08
N SER A 592 12.63 42.27 -45.72
CA SER A 592 13.16 40.90 -45.76
C SER A 592 14.53 40.89 -46.42
N GLY A 593 15.53 40.33 -45.73
CA GLY A 593 16.92 40.28 -46.19
C GLY A 593 17.84 41.35 -45.58
N ASP A 594 17.29 42.36 -44.90
CA ASP A 594 18.09 43.39 -44.22
C ASP A 594 18.64 42.91 -42.87
N VAL A 595 19.75 43.54 -42.46
CA VAL A 595 20.36 43.30 -41.14
C VAL A 595 19.44 43.83 -40.05
N CYS A 596 19.01 42.93 -39.17
CA CYS A 596 18.26 43.24 -37.96
C CYS A 596 19.23 43.41 -36.79
N GLU A 597 19.09 44.52 -36.05
CA GLU A 597 19.80 44.74 -34.80
C GLU A 597 18.85 44.57 -33.61
N ALA A 598 19.35 43.99 -32.52
CA ALA A 598 18.62 43.83 -31.28
C ALA A 598 19.53 44.11 -30.09
N THR A 599 18.93 44.61 -29.01
CA THR A 599 19.60 44.81 -27.72
C THR A 599 19.05 43.83 -26.71
N LEU A 600 19.95 43.19 -25.96
CA LEU A 600 19.65 42.22 -24.93
C LEU A 600 20.34 42.65 -23.64
N GLN A 601 19.58 42.77 -22.55
CA GLN A 601 20.13 42.97 -21.21
C GLN A 601 19.98 41.69 -20.40
N LEU A 602 21.11 41.16 -19.95
CA LEU A 602 21.19 39.97 -19.12
C LEU A 602 21.56 40.32 -17.68
N VAL A 603 21.03 39.56 -16.74
CA VAL A 603 21.41 39.60 -15.32
C VAL A 603 21.96 38.23 -14.96
N ASN A 604 23.14 38.20 -14.36
CA ASN A 604 23.69 37.00 -13.73
C ASN A 604 23.14 36.90 -12.30
N PRO A 605 22.24 35.96 -11.99
CA PRO A 605 21.73 35.80 -10.63
C PRO A 605 22.67 34.96 -9.74
N LEU A 606 23.77 34.42 -10.28
CA LEU A 606 24.75 33.64 -9.53
C LEU A 606 25.66 34.53 -8.67
N ALA A 607 26.17 33.98 -7.57
CA ALA A 607 27.19 34.62 -6.75
C ALA A 607 28.58 34.69 -7.40
N ASP A 608 28.81 33.91 -8.46
CA ASP A 608 30.09 33.80 -9.18
C ASP A 608 29.92 34.22 -10.65
N ASP A 609 31.05 34.45 -11.33
CA ASP A 609 31.08 34.89 -12.73
C ASP A 609 30.53 33.84 -13.70
N LEU A 610 29.50 34.21 -14.46
CA LEU A 610 28.95 33.41 -15.55
C LEU A 610 29.67 33.74 -16.87
N LYS A 611 30.42 32.77 -17.41
CA LYS A 611 31.09 32.91 -18.71
C LYS A 611 30.17 32.49 -19.84
N ILE A 612 29.91 33.41 -20.78
CA ILE A 612 29.15 33.14 -22.00
C ILE A 612 30.14 32.94 -23.15
N PHE A 613 30.17 31.74 -23.72
CA PHE A 613 31.05 31.41 -24.85
C PHE A 613 30.35 31.55 -26.20
N TYR A 614 29.03 31.32 -26.23
CA TYR A 614 28.25 31.30 -27.45
C TYR A 614 26.84 31.81 -27.16
N MET A 615 26.33 32.68 -28.02
CA MET A 615 24.97 33.22 -27.96
C MET A 615 24.39 33.22 -29.36
N VAL A 616 23.18 32.66 -29.51
CA VAL A 616 22.45 32.61 -30.77
C VAL A 616 21.01 32.99 -30.51
N ILE A 617 20.46 33.76 -31.45
CA ILE A 617 19.03 34.05 -31.54
C ILE A 617 18.46 33.06 -32.55
N PHE A 618 17.46 32.28 -32.13
CA PHE A 618 16.72 31.39 -33.02
C PHE A 618 15.43 32.09 -33.47
N ASP A 619 15.14 32.02 -34.77
CA ASP A 619 13.85 32.39 -35.33
C ASP A 619 12.93 31.17 -35.19
N GLN A 620 11.76 31.31 -34.55
CA GLN A 620 10.78 30.23 -34.38
C GLN A 620 9.55 30.43 -35.25
#